data_AF-A0AAD4PRN6-F1
#
_entry.id   AF-A0AAD4PRN6-F1
#
_cell.length_a   1.000
_cell.length_b   1.000
_cell.length_c   1.000
_cell.angle_alpha   90.00
_cell.angle_beta   90.00
_cell.angle_gamma   90.00
#
_symmetry.space_group_name_H-M   'P 1'
#
loop_
_entity.id
_entity.type
_entity.pdbx_description
1 polymer ?
#
loop_
_entity_poly.entity_id
_entity_poly.type
_entity_poly.pdbx_seq_one_letter_code
_entity_poly.pdbx_strand_id
1 'polypeptide(L)'
;MKSKPYEQLISALEAIDTQSANVVPSNFAPTIDEAVVFSDYLQGSTYGNVTQFPLLLGNFDFEASLFRALDDLKKYIFPGILLGGFQLPGLRLPVLDNANIFANNKNPTWRYRWFGAFMNTEITTVPFSGTWHAGELAILFGNASPASSGIPNSTAAEVFLSIKVSHIGLTKF
;
A
#
# COMPACT_ATOMS: atom_id res chain seq x y z
N MET A 1 26.23 1.96 -15.74
CA MET A 1 25.08 1.06 -15.61
C MET A 1 24.75 0.32 -16.91
N LYS A 2 24.57 0.99 -18.06
CA LYS A 2 24.10 0.36 -19.32
C LYS A 2 24.92 -0.83 -19.86
N SER A 3 26.19 -0.96 -19.48
CA SER A 3 27.07 -2.06 -19.89
C SER A 3 27.18 -3.19 -18.85
N LYS A 4 26.44 -3.10 -17.74
CA LYS A 4 26.47 -4.10 -16.66
C LYS A 4 25.29 -5.06 -16.80
N PRO A 5 25.47 -6.37 -16.55
CA PRO A 5 24.35 -7.30 -16.39
C PRO A 5 23.41 -6.85 -15.27
N TYR A 6 22.12 -7.12 -15.40
CA TYR A 6 21.13 -6.64 -14.44
C TYR A 6 21.35 -7.21 -13.04
N GLU A 7 21.90 -8.42 -12.94
CA GLU A 7 22.24 -9.09 -11.69
C GLU A 7 23.26 -8.27 -10.90
N GLN A 8 24.27 -7.71 -11.57
CA GLN A 8 25.24 -6.82 -10.92
C GLN A 8 24.59 -5.52 -10.43
N LEU A 9 23.52 -5.06 -11.08
CA LEU A 9 22.76 -3.90 -10.63
C LEU A 9 21.91 -4.25 -9.40
N ILE A 10 21.22 -5.39 -9.40
CA ILE A 10 20.43 -5.86 -8.25
C ILE A 10 21.32 -6.07 -7.02
N SER A 11 22.46 -6.76 -7.15
CA SER A 11 23.38 -6.94 -6.03
C SER A 11 23.93 -5.63 -5.47
N ALA A 12 24.16 -4.62 -6.33
CA ALA A 12 24.57 -3.31 -5.86
C ALA A 12 23.46 -2.59 -5.08
N LEU A 13 22.18 -2.76 -5.48
CA LEU A 13 21.04 -2.17 -4.76
C LEU A 13 20.83 -2.83 -3.39
N GLU A 14 20.94 -4.15 -3.30
CA GLU A 14 20.88 -4.89 -2.03
C GLU A 14 21.96 -4.42 -1.05
N ALA A 15 23.17 -4.15 -1.55
CA ALA A 15 24.27 -3.62 -0.74
C ALA A 15 24.01 -2.20 -0.21
N ILE A 16 23.21 -1.39 -0.92
CA ILE A 16 22.76 -0.07 -0.46
C ILE A 16 21.65 -0.22 0.58
N ASP A 17 20.67 -1.09 0.33
CA ASP A 17 19.53 -1.29 1.22
C ASP A 17 19.95 -1.77 2.61
N THR A 18 20.94 -2.68 2.68
CA THR A 18 21.50 -3.17 3.96
C THR A 18 22.18 -2.08 4.79
N GLN A 19 22.56 -0.96 4.18
CA GLN A 19 23.15 0.20 4.86
C GLN A 19 22.12 1.29 5.17
N SER A 20 20.89 1.16 4.66
CA SER A 20 19.82 2.14 4.83
C SER A 20 18.93 1.79 6.03
N ALA A 21 18.51 2.80 6.79
CA ALA A 21 17.46 2.67 7.81
C ALA A 21 16.04 2.83 7.21
N ASN A 22 15.91 2.74 5.88
CA ASN A 22 14.65 2.97 5.18
C ASN A 22 13.78 1.73 5.23
N VAL A 23 12.57 1.91 5.77
CA VAL A 23 11.55 0.86 5.92
C VAL A 23 10.97 0.44 4.57
N VAL A 24 10.93 1.36 3.61
CA VAL A 24 10.54 1.11 2.22
C VAL A 24 11.81 1.03 1.39
N PRO A 25 12.20 -0.15 0.89
CA PRO A 25 13.35 -0.27 0.01
C PRO A 25 12.98 0.36 -1.34
N SER A 26 13.45 1.57 -1.58
CA SER A 26 13.47 2.12 -2.93
C SER A 26 14.67 3.03 -3.11
N ASN A 27 15.65 2.53 -3.86
CA ASN A 27 16.80 3.29 -4.31
C ASN A 27 16.49 4.15 -5.55
N PHE A 28 15.34 3.91 -6.18
CA PHE A 28 14.87 4.64 -7.36
C PHE A 28 13.40 5.01 -7.19
N ALA A 29 13.13 6.28 -6.94
CA ALA A 29 11.80 6.85 -6.83
C ALA A 29 11.58 7.95 -7.90
N PRO A 30 10.33 8.33 -8.19
CA PRO A 30 10.05 9.52 -8.98
C PRO A 30 10.81 10.73 -8.44
N THR A 31 11.38 11.54 -9.32
CA THR A 31 12.12 12.76 -8.98
C THR A 31 11.57 13.92 -9.78
N ILE A 32 11.72 15.14 -9.25
CA ILE A 32 11.28 16.36 -9.91
C ILE A 32 12.08 16.51 -11.21
N ASP A 33 11.36 16.53 -12.33
CA ASP A 33 11.92 16.70 -13.67
C ASP A 33 11.23 17.79 -14.49
N GLU A 34 10.21 18.44 -13.93
CA GLU A 34 9.38 19.48 -14.56
C GLU A 34 8.71 19.04 -15.88
N ALA A 35 8.61 17.72 -16.12
CA ALA A 35 7.97 17.15 -17.30
C ALA A 35 6.81 16.22 -16.92
N VAL A 36 7.05 15.32 -15.97
CA VAL A 36 6.02 14.43 -15.40
C VAL A 36 5.89 14.57 -13.89
N VAL A 37 6.94 15.03 -13.20
CA VAL A 37 6.90 15.39 -11.78
C VAL A 37 7.30 16.84 -11.63
N PHE A 38 6.33 17.69 -11.34
CA PHE A 38 6.50 19.13 -11.17
C PHE A 38 6.86 19.47 -9.72
N SER A 39 7.73 20.46 -9.52
CA SER A 39 8.10 20.92 -8.17
C SER A 39 6.93 21.53 -7.40
N ASP A 40 5.92 22.04 -8.10
CA ASP A 40 4.73 22.66 -7.55
C ASP A 40 3.53 21.70 -7.42
N TYR A 41 3.75 20.37 -7.55
CA TYR A 41 2.70 19.34 -7.61
C TYR A 41 1.54 19.55 -6.60
N LEU A 42 1.88 19.81 -5.33
CA LEU A 42 0.86 20.03 -4.30
C LEU A 42 0.04 21.30 -4.58
N GLN A 43 0.71 22.41 -4.91
CA GLN A 43 0.04 23.66 -5.23
C GLN A 43 -0.84 23.51 -6.48
N GLY A 44 -0.29 22.97 -7.57
CA GLY A 44 -1.02 22.72 -8.80
C GLY A 44 -2.24 21.84 -8.58
N SER A 45 -2.09 20.74 -7.84
CA SER A 45 -3.21 19.83 -7.56
C SER A 45 -4.33 20.51 -6.74
N THR A 46 -4.00 21.36 -5.77
CA THR A 46 -4.99 22.14 -5.02
C THR A 46 -5.72 23.18 -5.86
N TYR A 47 -5.10 23.68 -6.94
CA TYR A 47 -5.74 24.60 -7.90
C TYR A 47 -6.42 23.90 -9.08
N GLY A 48 -6.49 22.56 -9.07
CA GLY A 48 -7.23 21.81 -10.07
C GLY A 48 -6.41 21.34 -11.26
N ASN A 49 -5.08 21.42 -11.20
CA ASN A 49 -4.19 20.71 -12.13
C ASN A 49 -4.16 19.21 -11.79
N VAL A 50 -5.34 18.60 -11.81
CA VAL A 50 -5.58 17.18 -11.61
C VAL A 50 -6.41 16.66 -12.77
N THR A 51 -6.24 15.39 -13.10
CA THR A 51 -7.10 14.74 -14.08
C THR A 51 -8.55 14.75 -13.61
N GLN A 52 -9.48 14.89 -14.55
CA GLN A 52 -10.92 15.00 -14.25
C GLN A 52 -11.63 13.66 -14.39
N PHE A 53 -11.16 12.65 -13.63
CA PHE A 53 -11.75 11.30 -13.63
C PHE A 53 -12.36 10.96 -12.28
N PRO A 54 -13.37 10.07 -12.26
CA PRO A 54 -13.83 9.45 -11.03
C PRO A 54 -12.70 8.67 -10.34
N LEU A 55 -12.55 8.81 -9.03
CA LEU A 55 -11.53 8.11 -8.24
C LEU A 55 -12.15 7.23 -7.17
N LEU A 56 -11.65 6.00 -7.06
CA LEU A 56 -11.82 5.13 -5.90
C LEU A 56 -10.46 4.95 -5.23
N LEU A 57 -10.35 5.41 -3.99
CA LEU A 57 -9.11 5.40 -3.22
C LEU A 57 -9.34 4.68 -1.89
N GLY A 58 -8.31 4.02 -1.37
CA GLY A 58 -8.41 3.45 -0.03
C GLY A 58 -7.08 3.15 0.60
N ASN A 59 -7.18 2.83 1.88
CA ASN A 59 -6.05 2.51 2.73
C ASN A 59 -6.47 1.42 3.73
N PHE A 60 -5.50 0.78 4.36
CA PHE A 60 -5.72 -0.22 5.39
C PHE A 60 -5.76 0.41 6.77
N ASP A 61 -6.40 -0.29 7.72
CA ASP A 61 -6.38 0.13 9.11
C ASP A 61 -4.97 0.08 9.71
N PHE A 62 -4.16 -0.93 9.35
CA PHE A 62 -2.78 -1.13 9.83
C PHE A 62 -1.72 -1.38 8.72
N GLU A 63 -1.69 -0.52 7.70
CA GLU A 63 -0.68 -0.45 6.61
C GLU A 63 0.77 -0.90 6.97
N ALA A 64 1.32 -0.38 8.06
CA ALA A 64 2.72 -0.51 8.42
C ALA A 64 3.10 -1.91 8.94
N SER A 65 2.14 -2.78 9.22
CA SER A 65 2.42 -4.09 9.82
C SER A 65 3.15 -5.05 8.88
N LEU A 66 2.99 -4.91 7.55
CA LEU A 66 3.82 -5.62 6.56
C LEU A 66 5.29 -5.32 6.79
N PHE A 67 5.61 -4.05 6.94
CA PHE A 67 6.98 -3.59 7.05
C PHE A 67 7.59 -3.96 8.41
N ARG A 68 6.78 -3.94 9.48
CA ARG A 68 7.20 -4.50 10.77
C ARG A 68 7.58 -5.97 10.63
N ALA A 69 6.77 -6.78 9.93
CA ALA A 69 7.08 -8.19 9.70
C ALA A 69 8.36 -8.40 8.87
N LEU A 70 8.58 -7.54 7.86
CA LEU A 70 9.82 -7.56 7.06
C LEU A 70 11.06 -7.19 7.89
N ASP A 71 10.94 -6.23 8.81
CA ASP A 71 12.02 -5.85 9.73
C ASP A 71 12.30 -6.96 10.75
N ASP A 72 11.27 -7.61 11.29
CA ASP A 72 11.41 -8.76 12.18
C ASP A 72 12.18 -9.92 11.48
N LEU A 73 11.91 -10.18 10.20
CA LEU A 73 12.67 -11.14 9.39
C LEU A 73 14.15 -10.76 9.23
N LYS A 74 14.45 -9.46 9.20
CA LYS A 74 15.83 -8.93 9.18
C LYS A 74 16.46 -8.87 10.57
N LYS A 75 15.77 -9.32 11.62
CA LYS A 75 16.18 -9.18 13.03
C LYS A 75 16.38 -7.71 13.44
N TYR A 76 15.65 -6.83 12.79
CA TYR A 76 15.63 -5.40 13.09
C TYR A 76 14.31 -5.07 13.80
N ILE A 77 14.38 -4.42 14.95
CA ILE A 77 13.17 -4.01 15.67
C ILE A 77 12.86 -2.57 15.26
N PHE A 78 11.79 -2.38 14.50
CA PHE A 78 11.32 -1.04 14.17
C PHE A 78 10.74 -0.36 15.42
N PRO A 79 11.32 0.76 15.90
CA PRO A 79 10.81 1.43 17.09
C PRO A 79 9.34 1.86 16.91
N GLY A 80 8.50 1.59 17.91
CA GLY A 80 7.05 1.87 17.82
C GLY A 80 6.70 3.34 17.54
N ILE A 81 7.53 4.29 17.98
CA ILE A 81 7.37 5.72 17.64
C ILE A 81 7.54 5.99 16.14
N LEU A 82 8.50 5.32 15.50
CA LEU A 82 8.71 5.43 14.06
C LEU A 82 7.59 4.70 13.31
N LEU A 83 7.04 3.61 13.87
CA LEU A 83 5.89 2.91 13.29
C LEU A 83 4.65 3.81 13.19
N GLY A 84 4.40 4.64 14.22
CA GLY A 84 3.30 5.62 14.18
C GLY A 84 3.48 6.67 13.07
N GLY A 85 4.72 7.18 12.91
CA GLY A 85 5.08 8.14 11.85
C GLY A 85 5.03 7.54 10.44
N PHE A 86 5.28 6.23 10.32
CA PHE A 86 5.19 5.53 9.06
C PHE A 86 3.73 5.15 8.72
N GLN A 87 2.97 4.64 9.69
CA GLN A 87 1.56 4.28 9.54
C GLN A 87 0.68 5.47 9.14
N LEU A 88 0.73 6.57 9.90
CA LEU A 88 -0.21 7.67 9.71
C LEU A 88 0.31 8.67 8.65
N PRO A 89 1.41 9.41 8.86
CA PRO A 89 1.95 10.32 7.85
C PRO A 89 2.42 9.64 6.57
N GLY A 90 3.02 8.45 6.64
CA GLY A 90 3.62 7.82 5.47
C GLY A 90 2.63 7.12 4.54
N LEU A 91 1.58 6.51 5.10
CA LEU A 91 0.70 5.60 4.34
C LEU A 91 -0.76 6.05 4.31
N ARG A 92 -1.32 6.54 5.42
CA ARG A 92 -2.75 6.89 5.49
C ARG A 92 -3.08 8.33 5.10
N LEU A 93 -2.32 9.31 5.58
CA LEU A 93 -2.57 10.72 5.27
C LEU A 93 -2.44 11.05 3.78
N PRO A 94 -1.45 10.53 3.03
CA PRO A 94 -1.35 10.83 1.60
C PRO A 94 -2.57 10.38 0.79
N VAL A 95 -3.20 9.26 1.16
CA VAL A 95 -4.45 8.79 0.53
C VAL A 95 -5.61 9.71 0.87
N LEU A 96 -5.70 10.17 2.12
CA LEU A 96 -6.71 11.13 2.57
C LEU A 96 -6.58 12.47 1.85
N ASP A 97 -5.36 13.01 1.77
CA ASP A 97 -5.08 14.30 1.14
C ASP A 97 -5.42 14.26 -0.35
N ASN A 98 -5.04 13.19 -1.06
CA ASN A 98 -5.44 12.99 -2.45
C ASN A 98 -6.96 12.92 -2.61
N ALA A 99 -7.66 12.16 -1.77
CA ALA A 99 -9.12 12.10 -1.84
C ALA A 99 -9.76 13.49 -1.65
N ASN A 100 -9.25 14.30 -0.73
CA ASN A 100 -9.72 15.67 -0.50
C ASN A 100 -9.42 16.59 -1.70
N ILE A 101 -8.23 16.51 -2.28
CA ILE A 101 -7.84 17.28 -3.46
C ILE A 101 -8.80 16.98 -4.63
N PHE A 102 -9.06 15.72 -4.93
CA PHE A 102 -9.94 15.33 -6.03
C PHE A 102 -11.41 15.73 -5.77
N ALA A 103 -11.91 15.50 -4.56
CA ALA A 103 -13.27 15.90 -4.19
C ALA A 103 -13.48 17.43 -4.23
N ASN A 104 -12.49 18.21 -3.78
CA ASN A 104 -12.54 19.68 -3.83
C ASN A 104 -12.56 20.21 -5.27
N ASN A 105 -11.85 19.53 -6.16
CA ASN A 105 -11.85 19.79 -7.60
C ASN A 105 -13.05 19.19 -8.35
N LYS A 106 -14.09 18.76 -7.62
CA LYS A 106 -15.38 18.27 -8.17
C LYS A 106 -15.30 16.95 -8.94
N ASN A 107 -14.22 16.19 -8.78
CA ASN A 107 -14.16 14.82 -9.28
C ASN A 107 -15.01 13.90 -8.40
N PRO A 108 -15.87 13.03 -8.98
CA PRO A 108 -16.55 11.97 -8.21
C PRO A 108 -15.50 11.13 -7.48
N THR A 109 -15.53 11.14 -6.16
CA THR A 109 -14.48 10.52 -5.34
C THR A 109 -15.11 9.66 -4.28
N TRP A 110 -14.75 8.37 -4.27
CA TRP A 110 -15.11 7.43 -3.21
C TRP A 110 -13.87 7.03 -2.45
N ARG A 111 -14.01 6.99 -1.13
CA ARG A 111 -12.93 6.56 -0.24
C ARG A 111 -13.37 5.36 0.58
N TYR A 112 -12.52 4.36 0.68
CA TYR A 112 -12.70 3.25 1.60
C TYR A 112 -11.54 3.13 2.58
N ARG A 113 -11.79 2.42 3.68
CA ARG A 113 -10.76 1.94 4.60
C ARG A 113 -10.98 0.46 4.84
N TRP A 114 -9.96 -0.33 4.60
CA TRP A 114 -10.04 -1.78 4.75
C TRP A 114 -9.82 -2.18 6.21
N PHE A 115 -10.78 -2.95 6.74
CA PHE A 115 -10.78 -3.50 8.10
C PHE A 115 -10.78 -5.04 8.12
N GLY A 116 -10.71 -5.70 6.96
CA GLY A 116 -10.72 -7.16 6.86
C GLY A 116 -9.39 -7.77 7.32
N ALA A 117 -9.29 -8.09 8.60
CA ALA A 117 -8.19 -8.86 9.19
C ALA A 117 -8.65 -10.30 9.39
N PHE A 118 -8.40 -11.14 8.38
CA PHE A 118 -8.80 -12.55 8.39
C PHE A 118 -7.62 -13.46 8.70
N MET A 119 -7.86 -14.53 9.47
CA MET A 119 -6.82 -15.49 9.87
C MET A 119 -6.00 -16.06 8.71
N ASN A 120 -6.62 -16.23 7.54
CA ASN A 120 -5.99 -16.76 6.34
C ASN A 120 -5.25 -15.71 5.49
N THR A 121 -5.39 -14.44 5.85
CA THR A 121 -4.65 -13.31 5.26
C THR A 121 -3.57 -12.77 6.19
N GLU A 122 -3.52 -13.20 7.45
CA GLU A 122 -2.51 -12.75 8.41
C GLU A 122 -1.10 -13.20 8.01
N ILE A 123 -0.13 -12.29 8.15
CA ILE A 123 1.29 -12.58 7.91
C ILE A 123 2.05 -12.84 9.21
N THR A 124 1.59 -12.29 10.35
CA THR A 124 2.15 -12.54 11.68
C THR A 124 1.03 -12.56 12.73
N THR A 125 1.09 -13.52 13.66
CA THR A 125 0.16 -13.60 14.79
C THR A 125 0.69 -12.90 16.03
N VAL A 126 2.02 -12.84 16.18
CA VAL A 126 2.69 -12.18 17.30
C VAL A 126 3.89 -11.37 16.79
N PRO A 127 3.84 -10.04 16.89
CA PRO A 127 2.63 -9.24 17.07
C PRO A 127 1.65 -9.39 15.88
N PHE A 128 0.34 -9.31 16.16
CA PHE A 128 -0.72 -9.45 15.16
C PHE A 128 -0.53 -8.46 14.00
N SER A 129 -0.60 -8.94 12.75
CA SER A 129 -0.43 -8.11 11.55
C SER A 129 -1.67 -7.30 11.20
N GLY A 130 -2.87 -7.77 11.58
CA GLY A 130 -4.12 -7.10 11.25
C GLY A 130 -4.29 -6.84 9.74
N THR A 131 -4.81 -5.68 9.39
CA THR A 131 -4.96 -5.24 8.00
C THR A 131 -3.66 -4.62 7.48
N TRP A 132 -2.75 -5.49 7.07
CA TRP A 132 -1.46 -5.12 6.50
C TRP A 132 -1.59 -4.60 5.07
N HIS A 133 -0.60 -3.83 4.62
CA HIS A 133 -0.53 -3.27 3.27
C HIS A 133 -0.63 -4.35 2.18
N ALA A 134 -1.62 -4.24 1.28
CA ALA A 134 -1.96 -5.22 0.23
C ALA A 134 -2.73 -6.48 0.70
N GLY A 135 -3.17 -6.55 1.96
CA GLY A 135 -3.93 -7.69 2.49
C GLY A 135 -5.32 -7.91 1.90
N GLU A 136 -5.87 -6.97 1.14
CA GLU A 136 -7.18 -7.08 0.50
C GLU A 136 -7.10 -7.57 -0.95
N LEU A 137 -5.92 -7.58 -1.58
CA LEU A 137 -5.77 -7.79 -3.02
C LEU A 137 -6.38 -9.11 -3.49
N ALA A 138 -6.17 -10.21 -2.77
CA ALA A 138 -6.78 -11.49 -3.13
C ALA A 138 -8.31 -11.37 -3.21
N ILE A 139 -8.91 -10.76 -2.18
CA ILE A 139 -10.36 -10.57 -2.06
C ILE A 139 -10.87 -9.59 -3.12
N LEU A 140 -10.14 -8.50 -3.38
CA LEU A 140 -10.45 -7.48 -4.39
C LEU A 140 -10.54 -8.08 -5.80
N PHE A 141 -9.62 -8.97 -6.14
CA PHE A 141 -9.58 -9.63 -7.46
C PHE A 141 -10.48 -10.87 -7.56
N GLY A 142 -11.31 -11.15 -6.55
CA GLY A 142 -12.17 -12.33 -6.56
C GLY A 142 -11.42 -13.65 -6.37
N ASN A 143 -10.16 -13.59 -5.93
CA ASN A 143 -9.37 -14.76 -5.62
C ASN A 143 -9.66 -15.25 -4.21
N ALA A 144 -9.56 -16.57 -4.01
CA ALA A 144 -9.58 -17.14 -2.67
C ALA A 144 -8.34 -16.67 -1.88
N SER A 145 -8.53 -16.41 -0.58
CA SER A 145 -7.39 -16.26 0.33
C SER A 145 -6.58 -17.56 0.36
N PRO A 146 -5.28 -17.51 0.72
CA PRO A 146 -4.47 -18.70 0.90
C PRO A 146 -5.12 -19.71 1.85
N ALA A 147 -5.03 -21.00 1.54
CA ALA A 147 -5.50 -22.08 2.40
C ALA A 147 -4.52 -23.25 2.33
N SER A 148 -4.09 -23.74 3.50
CA SER A 148 -3.11 -24.83 3.62
C SER A 148 -3.09 -25.38 5.05
N SER A 149 -2.19 -26.33 5.35
CA SER A 149 -2.02 -26.82 6.73
C SER A 149 -1.61 -25.67 7.66
N GLY A 150 -2.47 -25.36 8.64
CA GLY A 150 -2.27 -24.24 9.57
C GLY A 150 -2.85 -22.90 9.10
N ILE A 151 -3.39 -22.82 7.88
CA ILE A 151 -4.06 -21.63 7.33
C ILE A 151 -5.52 -22.00 7.03
N PRO A 152 -6.51 -21.46 7.77
CA PRO A 152 -7.90 -21.87 7.60
C PRO A 152 -8.45 -21.48 6.22
N ASN A 153 -9.45 -22.21 5.73
CA ASN A 153 -10.19 -21.81 4.53
C ASN A 153 -10.93 -20.49 4.77
N SER A 154 -11.18 -19.73 3.69
CA SER A 154 -12.07 -18.57 3.75
C SER A 154 -13.46 -18.94 4.26
N THR A 155 -13.96 -18.15 5.21
CA THR A 155 -15.33 -18.23 5.72
C THR A 155 -16.34 -17.79 4.66
N ALA A 156 -17.61 -18.16 4.85
CA ALA A 156 -18.69 -17.69 3.98
C ALA A 156 -18.80 -16.15 3.94
N ALA A 157 -18.46 -15.47 5.03
CA ALA A 157 -18.44 -14.00 5.11
C ALA A 157 -17.33 -13.41 4.25
N GLU A 158 -16.12 -13.99 4.26
CA GLU A 158 -15.01 -13.59 3.40
C GLU A 158 -15.33 -13.80 1.91
N VAL A 159 -15.91 -14.94 1.57
CA VAL A 159 -16.34 -15.22 0.19
C VAL A 159 -17.41 -14.22 -0.26
N PHE A 160 -18.39 -13.94 0.58
CA PHE A 160 -19.42 -12.94 0.28
C PHE A 160 -18.82 -11.54 0.10
N LEU A 161 -17.88 -11.16 0.97
CA LEU A 161 -17.17 -9.89 0.86
C LEU A 161 -16.37 -9.80 -0.44
N SER A 162 -15.65 -10.86 -0.83
CA SER A 162 -14.91 -10.93 -2.09
C SER A 162 -15.81 -10.73 -3.30
N ILE A 163 -16.99 -11.36 -3.30
CA ILE A 163 -17.99 -11.13 -4.36
C ILE A 163 -18.39 -9.66 -4.36
N LYS A 164 -18.71 -9.05 -3.21
CA LYS A 164 -19.17 -7.65 -3.18
C LYS A 164 -18.08 -6.67 -3.62
N VAL A 165 -16.85 -6.84 -3.15
CA VAL A 165 -15.75 -5.92 -3.40
C VAL A 165 -15.24 -6.04 -4.84
N SER A 166 -15.16 -7.26 -5.39
CA SER A 166 -14.77 -7.45 -6.79
C SER A 166 -15.76 -6.83 -7.79
N HIS A 167 -17.05 -6.73 -7.43
CA HIS A 167 -18.03 -6.03 -8.25
C HIS A 167 -17.83 -4.50 -8.23
N ILE A 168 -17.37 -3.91 -7.12
CA ILE A 168 -17.09 -2.46 -7.04
C ILE A 168 -15.97 -2.06 -8.01
N GLY A 169 -14.98 -2.93 -8.23
CA GLY A 169 -13.86 -2.67 -9.16
C GLY A 169 -14.14 -2.98 -10.64
N LEU A 170 -15.20 -3.74 -10.96
CA LEU A 170 -15.48 -4.24 -12.31
C LEU A 170 -16.76 -3.69 -12.95
N THR A 171 -17.66 -3.07 -12.18
CA THR A 171 -18.84 -2.41 -12.74
C THR A 171 -18.50 -0.99 -13.17
N LYS A 172 -18.15 -0.85 -14.46
CA LYS A 172 -18.10 0.36 -15.30
C LYS A 172 -18.28 1.70 -14.54
N PHE A 173 -17.15 2.38 -14.28
CA PHE A 173 -17.11 3.84 -14.31
C PHE A 173 -17.09 4.33 -15.77
#